data_AF-A0A1F6KVA1-F1
#
_entry.id   AF-A0A1F6KVA1-F1
#
_cell.length_a   1.000
_cell.length_b   1.000
_cell.length_c   1.000
_cell.angle_alpha   90.00
_cell.angle_beta   90.00
_cell.angle_gamma   90.00
#
_symmetry.space_group_name_H-M   'P 1'
#
loop_
_entity.id
_entity.type
_entity.pdbx_description
1 polymer ?
#
loop_
_entity_poly.entity_id
_entity_poly.type
_entity_poly.pdbx_seq_one_letter_code
_entity_poly.pdbx_strand_id
1 'polypeptide(L)'
;MAFRIFFIIILFLLFPQVSLAQSNYVLPYPSGMPGSLSYKFHLLYENASRYWYFGDFGQFDYNLKMTDKYLVEAKTLFEYKQYLLGYKALKKSDFYFPNILFSLAKAKNNNKDISQKKIILKQAMLKHIETLERMEVDTPDTFNWQPEKALPTTLDIKTTIERAINIRKNVP
;
A
#
# COMPACT_ATOMS: atom_id res chain seq x y z
N MET A 1 -50.80 -21.90 -21.58
CA MET A 1 -50.44 -20.95 -20.49
C MET A 1 -49.12 -21.34 -19.81
N ALA A 2 -48.95 -22.60 -19.40
CA ALA A 2 -47.73 -23.10 -18.74
C ALA A 2 -46.41 -22.85 -19.49
N PHE A 3 -46.39 -23.01 -20.82
CA PHE A 3 -45.16 -22.80 -21.63
C PHE A 3 -44.65 -21.35 -21.61
N ARG A 4 -45.56 -20.37 -21.56
CA ARG A 4 -45.19 -18.94 -21.46
C ARG A 4 -44.64 -18.60 -20.09
N ILE A 5 -45.17 -19.22 -19.04
CA ILE A 5 -44.68 -19.04 -17.65
C ILE A 5 -43.27 -19.62 -17.52
N PHE A 6 -43.03 -20.80 -18.11
CA PHE A 6 -41.70 -21.43 -18.12
C PHE A 6 -40.65 -20.56 -18.81
N PHE A 7 -41.00 -19.94 -19.94
CA PHE A 7 -40.09 -19.06 -20.68
C PHE A 7 -39.75 -17.77 -19.90
N ILE A 8 -40.72 -17.20 -19.17
CA ILE A 8 -40.50 -16.02 -18.31
C ILE A 8 -39.57 -16.35 -17.13
N ILE A 9 -39.73 -17.53 -16.53
CA ILE A 9 -38.87 -17.99 -15.42
C ILE A 9 -37.43 -18.21 -15.91
N ILE A 10 -37.25 -18.85 -17.07
CA ILE A 10 -35.92 -19.02 -17.67
C ILE A 10 -35.29 -17.66 -17.98
N LEU A 11 -36.06 -16.71 -18.53
CA LEU A 11 -35.55 -15.38 -18.84
C LEU A 11 -35.05 -14.67 -17.56
N PHE A 12 -35.75 -14.80 -16.43
CA PHE A 12 -35.32 -14.22 -15.16
C PHE A 12 -34.08 -14.89 -14.56
N LEU A 13 -33.88 -16.19 -14.79
CA LEU A 13 -32.70 -16.92 -14.33
C LEU A 13 -31.44 -16.64 -15.17
N LEU A 14 -31.62 -16.16 -16.41
CA LEU A 14 -30.51 -15.82 -17.31
C LEU A 14 -29.95 -14.40 -17.10
N PHE A 15 -30.59 -13.56 -16.27
CA PHE A 15 -30.01 -12.30 -15.85
C PHE A 15 -29.07 -12.55 -14.66
N PRO A 16 -27.74 -12.52 -14.84
CA PRO A 16 -26.84 -12.62 -13.70
C PRO A 16 -27.12 -11.45 -12.77
N GLN A 17 -27.50 -11.76 -11.53
CA GLN A 17 -27.49 -10.77 -10.47
C GLN A 17 -26.03 -10.41 -10.24
N VAL A 18 -25.61 -9.26 -10.78
CA VAL A 18 -24.31 -8.66 -10.48
C VAL A 18 -24.28 -8.31 -9.01
N SER A 19 -23.84 -9.27 -8.18
CA SER A 19 -23.45 -8.99 -6.82
C SER A 19 -22.19 -8.14 -6.90
N LEU A 20 -22.31 -6.85 -6.56
CA LEU A 20 -21.15 -5.99 -6.36
C LEU A 20 -20.49 -6.44 -5.07
N ALA A 21 -19.61 -7.44 -5.17
CA ALA A 21 -18.78 -7.87 -4.06
C ALA A 21 -17.83 -6.72 -3.70
N GLN A 22 -18.17 -5.95 -2.67
CA GLN A 22 -17.23 -5.04 -2.02
C GLN A 22 -16.24 -5.89 -1.24
N SER A 23 -15.10 -6.22 -1.86
CA SER A 23 -13.97 -6.74 -1.09
C SER A 23 -13.32 -5.60 -0.33
N ASN A 24 -13.07 -5.81 0.97
CA ASN A 24 -12.24 -4.90 1.74
C ASN A 24 -10.84 -4.84 1.11
N TYR A 25 -10.22 -3.66 1.05
CA TYR A 25 -8.87 -3.52 0.51
C TYR A 25 -7.88 -4.38 1.31
N VAL A 26 -7.12 -5.22 0.61
CA VAL A 26 -6.19 -6.17 1.21
C VAL A 26 -4.77 -5.75 0.86
N LEU A 27 -3.93 -5.58 1.89
CA LEU A 27 -2.51 -5.36 1.71
C LEU A 27 -1.85 -6.63 1.14
N PRO A 28 -0.81 -6.50 0.30
CA PRO A 28 -0.12 -7.65 -0.27
C PRO A 28 0.56 -8.49 0.83
N TYR A 29 0.81 -9.76 0.52
CA TYR A 29 1.68 -10.58 1.36
C TYR A 29 3.10 -10.01 1.40
N PRO A 30 3.82 -10.17 2.52
CA PRO A 30 5.21 -9.74 2.61
C PRO A 30 6.06 -10.39 1.51
N SER A 31 6.83 -9.57 0.80
CA SER A 31 7.80 -10.05 -0.18
C SER A 31 9.08 -10.56 0.49
N GLY A 32 10.07 -10.95 -0.31
CA GLY A 32 11.40 -11.30 0.21
C GLY A 32 11.97 -10.19 1.11
N MET A 33 12.54 -10.59 2.24
CA MET A 33 13.03 -9.69 3.29
C MET A 33 14.42 -9.11 2.95
N PRO A 34 14.77 -7.92 3.48
CA PRO A 34 16.11 -7.38 3.40
C PRO A 34 17.16 -8.34 3.98
N GLY A 35 18.31 -8.46 3.32
CA GLY A 35 19.46 -9.23 3.82
C GLY A 35 19.90 -10.40 2.93
N SER A 36 19.03 -10.88 2.03
CA SER A 36 19.39 -11.92 1.06
C SER A 36 20.00 -11.35 -0.23
N LEU A 37 20.75 -12.18 -0.96
CA LEU A 37 21.24 -11.83 -2.30
C LEU A 37 20.06 -11.61 -3.28
N SER A 38 19.02 -12.44 -3.17
CA SER A 38 17.80 -12.31 -3.96
C SER A 38 17.10 -10.96 -3.76
N TYR A 39 17.13 -10.40 -2.54
CA TYR A 39 16.58 -9.08 -2.26
C TYR A 39 17.30 -7.97 -3.04
N LYS A 40 18.62 -8.06 -3.24
CA LYS A 40 19.37 -7.08 -4.04
C LYS A 40 18.94 -7.11 -5.51
N PHE A 41 18.77 -8.29 -6.09
CA PHE A 41 18.22 -8.43 -7.45
C PHE A 41 16.78 -7.91 -7.53
N HIS A 42 15.97 -8.18 -6.51
CA HIS A 42 14.61 -7.65 -6.41
C HIS A 42 14.58 -6.12 -6.41
N LEU A 43 15.48 -5.45 -5.68
CA LEU A 43 15.59 -3.99 -5.70
C LEU A 43 16.01 -3.43 -7.07
N LEU A 44 16.91 -4.12 -7.78
CA LEU A 44 17.29 -3.74 -9.14
C LEU A 44 16.10 -3.88 -10.09
N TYR A 45 15.39 -5.00 -9.99
CA TYR A 45 14.18 -5.25 -10.78
C TYR A 45 13.09 -4.22 -10.47
N GLU A 46 12.89 -3.83 -9.21
CA GLU A 46 11.95 -2.77 -8.84
C GLU A 46 12.27 -1.44 -9.51
N ASN A 47 13.54 -1.02 -9.44
CA ASN A 47 13.99 0.22 -10.06
C ASN A 47 13.78 0.19 -11.58
N ALA A 48 14.09 -0.95 -12.22
CA ALA A 48 13.83 -1.14 -13.65
C ALA A 48 12.32 -1.13 -13.94
N SER A 49 11.52 -1.80 -13.12
CA SER A 49 10.07 -1.94 -13.33
C SER A 49 9.35 -0.61 -13.34
N ARG A 50 9.85 0.41 -12.62
CA ARG A 50 9.29 1.77 -12.63
C ARG A 50 9.09 2.33 -14.03
N TYR A 51 9.99 2.01 -14.97
CA TYR A 51 9.92 2.47 -16.35
C TYR A 51 8.82 1.78 -17.18
N TRP A 52 8.35 0.61 -16.75
CA TRP A 52 7.21 -0.08 -17.38
C TRP A 52 5.85 0.49 -16.97
N TYR A 53 5.77 1.24 -15.87
CA TYR A 53 4.52 1.88 -15.42
C TYR A 53 4.39 3.28 -16.06
N PHE A 54 3.99 3.33 -17.33
CA PHE A 54 3.86 4.59 -18.06
C PHE A 54 2.49 5.27 -17.83
N GLY A 55 2.47 6.59 -17.99
CA GLY A 55 1.27 7.41 -17.86
C GLY A 55 0.78 7.61 -16.42
N ASP A 56 -0.26 8.44 -16.27
CA ASP A 56 -0.72 8.88 -14.95
C ASP A 56 -1.25 7.73 -14.08
N PHE A 57 -2.05 6.83 -14.66
CA PHE A 57 -2.58 5.66 -13.93
C PHE A 57 -1.53 4.59 -13.69
N GLY A 58 -0.60 4.37 -14.62
CA GLY A 58 0.53 3.48 -14.38
C GLY A 58 1.36 3.97 -13.18
N GLN A 59 1.68 5.26 -13.14
CA GLN A 59 2.40 5.85 -12.01
C GLN A 59 1.58 5.81 -10.71
N PHE A 60 0.26 5.98 -10.76
CA PHE A 60 -0.61 5.78 -9.60
C PHE A 60 -0.47 4.35 -9.05
N ASP A 61 -0.64 3.34 -9.91
CA ASP A 61 -0.62 1.93 -9.53
C ASP A 61 0.77 1.51 -9.01
N TYR A 62 1.83 2.03 -9.63
CA TYR A 62 3.21 1.82 -9.17
C TYR A 62 3.45 2.38 -7.76
N ASN A 63 3.09 3.66 -7.54
CA ASN A 63 3.34 4.32 -6.26
C ASN A 63 2.49 3.71 -5.14
N LEU A 64 1.24 3.32 -5.44
CA LEU A 64 0.38 2.61 -4.48
C LEU A 64 0.99 1.26 -4.12
N LYS A 65 1.37 0.46 -5.12
CA LYS A 65 2.02 -0.84 -4.93
C LYS A 65 3.29 -0.74 -4.08
N MET A 66 4.16 0.23 -4.35
CA MET A 66 5.39 0.42 -3.59
C MET A 66 5.10 0.87 -2.16
N THR A 67 4.12 1.76 -1.97
CA THR A 67 3.70 2.18 -0.63
C THR A 67 3.23 0.97 0.19
N ASP A 68 2.33 0.17 -0.37
CA ASP A 68 1.77 -1.02 0.27
C ASP A 68 2.84 -2.04 0.62
N LYS A 69 3.70 -2.36 -0.36
CA LYS A 69 4.80 -3.30 -0.19
C LYS A 69 5.69 -2.86 0.99
N TYR A 70 6.16 -1.63 0.97
CA TYR A 70 7.09 -1.15 2.00
C TYR A 70 6.42 -0.96 3.37
N LEU A 71 5.10 -0.70 3.42
CA LEU A 71 4.34 -0.70 4.67
C LEU A 71 4.27 -2.11 5.28
N VAL A 72 3.95 -3.12 4.46
CA VAL A 72 3.92 -4.52 4.91
C VAL A 72 5.30 -5.01 5.32
N GLU A 73 6.34 -4.64 4.56
CA GLU A 73 7.74 -4.92 4.92
C GLU A 73 8.09 -4.28 6.27
N ALA A 74 7.72 -3.00 6.49
CA ALA A 74 7.94 -2.32 7.75
C ALA A 74 7.23 -3.01 8.93
N LYS A 75 5.95 -3.33 8.77
CA LYS A 75 5.15 -4.08 9.75
C LYS A 75 5.86 -5.38 10.13
N THR A 76 6.20 -6.19 9.14
CA THR A 76 6.78 -7.52 9.38
C THR A 76 8.16 -7.42 10.05
N LEU A 77 8.97 -6.45 9.66
CA LEU A 77 10.27 -6.21 10.28
C LEU A 77 10.16 -5.73 11.73
N PHE A 78 9.15 -4.93 12.05
CA PHE A 78 8.86 -4.56 13.43
C PHE A 78 8.38 -5.74 14.27
N GLU A 79 7.51 -6.60 13.73
CA GLU A 79 7.09 -7.85 14.39
C GLU A 79 8.30 -8.75 14.71
N TYR A 80 9.30 -8.79 13.83
CA TYR A 80 10.56 -9.50 14.04
C TYR A 80 11.61 -8.71 14.84
N LYS A 81 11.25 -7.57 15.43
CA LYS A 81 12.13 -6.68 16.22
C LYS A 81 13.36 -6.17 15.44
N GLN A 82 13.31 -6.20 14.12
CA GLN A 82 14.34 -5.66 13.23
C GLN A 82 14.10 -4.16 13.01
N TYR A 83 14.12 -3.39 14.10
CA TYR A 83 13.64 -2.01 14.12
C TYR A 83 14.33 -1.07 13.13
N LEU A 84 15.65 -1.19 12.94
CA LEU A 84 16.37 -0.36 11.96
C LEU A 84 15.87 -0.60 10.53
N LEU A 85 15.62 -1.85 10.17
CA LEU A 85 15.14 -2.21 8.83
C LEU A 85 13.67 -1.79 8.67
N GLY A 86 12.83 -2.06 9.67
CA GLY A 86 11.43 -1.63 9.68
C GLY A 86 11.28 -0.12 9.55
N TYR A 87 12.09 0.63 10.30
CA TYR A 87 12.16 2.10 10.23
C TYR A 87 12.52 2.60 8.83
N LYS A 88 13.52 1.98 8.18
CA LYS A 88 13.91 2.31 6.80
C LYS A 88 12.82 1.96 5.79
N ALA A 89 12.15 0.81 5.95
CA ALA A 89 11.06 0.40 5.09
C ALA A 89 9.85 1.36 5.22
N LEU A 90 9.50 1.77 6.44
CA LEU A 90 8.43 2.74 6.67
C LEU A 90 8.73 4.08 5.99
N LYS A 91 9.97 4.59 6.10
CA LYS A 91 10.39 5.80 5.37
C LYS A 91 10.27 5.65 3.86
N LYS A 92 10.57 4.47 3.29
CA LYS A 92 10.35 4.21 1.86
C LYS A 92 8.86 4.22 1.50
N SER A 93 8.01 3.63 2.33
CA SER A 93 6.55 3.69 2.14
C SER A 93 6.06 5.14 2.08
N ASP A 94 6.49 5.96 3.06
CA ASP A 94 6.17 7.40 3.11
C ASP A 94 6.72 8.20 1.92
N PHE A 95 7.84 7.76 1.34
CA PHE A 95 8.40 8.39 0.14
C PHE A 95 7.52 8.18 -1.10
N TYR A 96 6.94 6.99 -1.27
CA TYR A 96 6.09 6.70 -2.43
C TYR A 96 4.68 7.26 -2.32
N PHE A 97 4.12 7.34 -1.11
CA PHE A 97 2.71 7.69 -0.91
C PHE A 97 2.30 9.06 -1.52
N PRO A 98 3.03 10.18 -1.31
CA PRO A 98 2.65 11.47 -1.89
C PRO A 98 2.60 11.47 -3.42
N ASN A 99 3.39 10.62 -4.07
CA ASN A 99 3.42 10.53 -5.53
C ASN A 99 2.14 9.93 -6.11
N ILE A 100 1.36 9.19 -5.31
CA ILE A 100 0.04 8.68 -5.70
C ILE A 100 -0.91 9.84 -6.01
N LEU A 101 -0.91 10.87 -5.15
CA LEU A 101 -1.74 12.07 -5.31
C LEU A 101 -1.32 12.90 -6.50
N PHE A 102 0.00 13.05 -6.68
CA PHE A 102 0.55 13.72 -7.85
C PHE A 102 0.11 13.05 -9.15
N SER A 103 0.13 11.72 -9.21
CA SER A 103 -0.38 10.94 -10.35
C SER A 103 -1.88 11.14 -10.58
N LEU A 104 -2.71 11.17 -9.52
CA LEU A 104 -4.14 11.47 -9.65
C LEU A 104 -4.42 12.89 -10.14
N ALA A 105 -3.68 13.88 -9.62
CA ALA A 105 -3.80 15.27 -10.04
C ALA A 105 -3.45 15.43 -11.53
N LYS A 106 -2.37 14.79 -11.99
CA LYS A 106 -2.02 14.75 -13.41
C LYS A 106 -3.09 14.07 -14.26
N ALA A 107 -3.60 12.92 -13.83
CA ALA A 107 -4.69 12.23 -14.53
C ALA A 107 -5.92 13.13 -14.68
N LYS A 108 -6.30 13.84 -13.62
CA LYS A 108 -7.40 14.81 -13.62
C LYS A 108 -7.15 15.96 -14.60
N ASN A 109 -5.95 16.54 -14.58
CA ASN A 109 -5.56 17.62 -15.48
C ASN A 109 -5.53 17.17 -16.96
N ASN A 110 -5.28 15.89 -17.19
CA ASN A 110 -5.35 15.24 -18.50
C ASN A 110 -6.79 14.76 -18.84
N ASN A 111 -7.81 15.27 -18.15
CA ASN A 111 -9.23 14.96 -18.36
C ASN A 111 -9.59 13.46 -18.26
N LYS A 112 -8.82 12.67 -17.50
CA LYS A 112 -9.15 11.25 -17.23
C LYS A 112 -10.14 11.14 -16.07
N ASP A 113 -11.03 10.15 -16.13
CA ASP A 113 -11.91 9.83 -15.00
C ASP A 113 -11.10 9.14 -13.88
N ILE A 114 -11.02 9.80 -12.72
CA ILE A 114 -10.27 9.33 -11.55
C ILE A 114 -11.15 8.69 -10.48
N SER A 115 -12.46 8.55 -10.72
CA SER A 115 -13.44 8.17 -9.70
C SER A 115 -13.10 6.82 -9.05
N GLN A 116 -12.78 5.81 -9.85
CA GLN A 116 -12.39 4.50 -9.33
C GLN A 116 -11.07 4.55 -8.56
N LYS A 117 -10.06 5.26 -9.07
CA LYS A 117 -8.75 5.36 -8.41
C LYS A 117 -8.83 6.11 -7.08
N LYS A 118 -9.73 7.10 -6.95
CA LYS A 118 -10.04 7.77 -5.68
C LYS A 118 -10.66 6.81 -4.66
N ILE A 119 -11.59 5.96 -5.08
CA ILE A 119 -12.19 4.95 -4.20
C ILE A 119 -11.12 3.99 -3.69
N ILE A 120 -10.29 3.47 -4.60
CA ILE A 120 -9.17 2.57 -4.26
C ILE A 120 -8.22 3.24 -3.27
N LEU A 121 -7.79 4.47 -3.54
CA LEU A 121 -6.88 5.21 -2.66
C LEU A 121 -7.47 5.41 -1.27
N LYS A 122 -8.75 5.80 -1.18
CA LYS A 122 -9.43 5.97 0.11
C LYS A 122 -9.44 4.67 0.91
N GLN A 123 -9.76 3.55 0.27
CA GLN A 123 -9.75 2.24 0.94
C GLN A 123 -8.34 1.83 1.37
N ALA A 124 -7.33 2.06 0.53
CA ALA A 124 -5.93 1.81 0.85
C ALA A 124 -5.48 2.62 2.07
N MET A 125 -5.79 3.92 2.10
CA MET A 125 -5.44 4.81 3.21
C MET A 125 -6.05 4.34 4.54
N LEU A 126 -7.33 3.96 4.55
CA LEU A 126 -7.97 3.41 5.74
C LEU A 126 -7.22 2.18 6.24
N LYS A 127 -6.85 1.26 5.33
CA LYS A 127 -6.11 0.06 5.70
C LYS A 127 -4.68 0.35 6.16
N HIS A 128 -4.04 1.35 5.57
CA HIS A 128 -2.71 1.78 5.98
C HIS A 128 -2.73 2.36 7.38
N ILE A 129 -3.70 3.24 7.68
CA ILE A 129 -3.86 3.85 9.00
C ILE A 129 -4.12 2.76 10.04
N GLU A 130 -5.05 1.83 9.79
CA GLU A 130 -5.30 0.69 10.66
C GLU A 130 -4.01 -0.11 10.96
N THR A 131 -3.18 -0.31 9.92
CA THR A 131 -1.91 -1.05 10.05
C THR A 131 -0.88 -0.27 10.85
N LEU A 132 -0.77 1.04 10.63
CA LEU A 132 0.16 1.92 11.32
C LEU A 132 -0.22 2.11 12.79
N GLU A 133 -1.51 2.26 13.10
CA GLU A 133 -2.01 2.37 14.48
C GLU A 133 -1.72 1.08 15.27
N ARG A 134 -1.79 -0.10 14.63
CA ARG A 134 -1.33 -1.35 15.25
C ARG A 134 0.18 -1.38 15.47
N MET A 135 0.96 -0.99 14.46
CA MET A 135 2.42 -0.90 14.59
C MET A 135 2.82 0.06 15.71
N GLU A 136 2.11 1.18 15.90
CA GLU A 136 2.35 2.15 16.97
C GLU A 136 2.21 1.50 18.36
N VAL A 137 1.18 0.68 18.56
CA VAL A 137 0.95 -0.04 19.83
C VAL A 137 1.99 -1.14 20.06
N ASP A 138 2.37 -1.85 18.99
CA ASP A 138 3.20 -3.05 19.07
C ASP A 138 4.72 -2.75 19.06
N THR A 139 5.13 -1.49 18.88
CA THR A 139 6.54 -1.09 18.78
C THR A 139 6.97 -0.14 19.90
N PRO A 140 8.25 -0.15 20.31
CA PRO A 140 8.74 0.80 21.30
C PRO A 140 8.80 2.21 20.72
N ASP A 141 8.55 3.22 21.57
CA ASP A 141 8.59 4.63 21.14
C ASP A 141 9.94 5.01 20.51
N THR A 142 11.03 4.57 21.15
CA THR A 142 12.39 4.79 20.67
C THR A 142 13.20 3.50 20.74
N PHE A 143 14.22 3.41 19.88
CA PHE A 143 15.15 2.28 19.88
C PHE A 143 16.59 2.76 19.69
N ASN A 144 17.45 2.45 20.66
CA ASN A 144 18.88 2.74 20.56
C ASN A 144 19.59 1.61 19.80
N TRP A 145 19.86 1.82 18.51
CA TRP A 145 20.58 0.85 17.69
C TRP A 145 22.09 1.01 17.85
N GLN A 146 22.77 -0.07 18.23
CA GLN A 146 24.22 -0.09 18.44
C GLN A 146 24.88 -1.05 17.44
N PRO A 147 25.48 -0.55 16.35
CA PRO A 147 26.26 -1.38 15.43
C PRO A 147 27.63 -1.74 16.00
N GLU A 148 28.18 -2.88 15.55
CA GLU A 148 29.52 -3.35 15.97
C GLU A 148 30.65 -2.38 15.59
N LYS A 149 30.49 -1.64 14.48
CA LYS A 149 31.59 -0.85 13.86
C LYS A 149 31.19 0.60 13.57
N ALA A 150 30.11 1.11 14.16
CA ALA A 150 29.66 2.48 13.94
C ALA A 150 29.14 3.10 15.23
N LEU A 151 28.84 4.41 15.18
CA LEU A 151 28.25 5.10 16.32
C LEU A 151 26.79 4.64 16.53
N PRO A 152 26.35 4.50 17.79
CA PRO A 152 24.95 4.27 18.11
C PRO A 152 24.03 5.31 17.47
N THR A 153 22.83 4.87 17.07
CA THR A 153 21.80 5.74 16.50
C THR A 153 20.48 5.49 17.20
N THR A 154 19.90 6.53 17.79
CA THR A 154 18.55 6.48 18.33
C THR A 154 17.53 6.62 17.21
N LEU A 155 16.63 5.65 17.09
CA LEU A 155 15.50 5.66 16.18
C LEU A 155 14.27 6.16 16.94
N ASP A 156 13.70 7.28 16.51
CA ASP A 156 12.40 7.76 17.00
C ASP A 156 11.29 7.11 16.17
N ILE A 157 10.84 5.94 16.63
CA ILE A 157 9.89 5.08 15.91
C ILE A 157 8.49 5.68 16.00
N LYS A 158 8.07 6.11 17.19
CA LYS A 158 6.75 6.71 17.41
C LYS A 158 6.52 7.92 16.54
N THR A 159 7.40 8.92 16.58
CA THR A 159 7.27 10.11 15.73
C THR A 159 7.24 9.75 14.24
N THR A 160 7.95 8.69 13.84
CA THR A 160 7.95 8.24 12.45
C THR A 160 6.62 7.59 12.04
N ILE A 161 6.01 6.79 12.92
CA ILE A 161 4.70 6.18 12.69
C ILE A 161 3.60 7.24 12.72
N GLU A 162 3.60 8.15 13.71
CA GLU A 162 2.65 9.27 13.80
C GLU A 162 2.69 10.13 12.53
N ARG A 163 3.90 10.45 12.05
CA ARG A 163 4.08 11.17 10.78
C ARG A 163 3.51 10.38 9.60
N ALA A 164 3.76 9.07 9.53
CA ALA A 164 3.24 8.21 8.47
C ALA A 164 1.70 8.17 8.48
N ILE A 165 1.07 8.16 9.66
CA ILE A 165 -0.38 8.25 9.85
C ILE A 165 -0.88 9.61 9.34
N ASN A 166 -0.22 10.71 9.74
CA ASN A 166 -0.63 12.07 9.38
C ASN A 166 -0.56 12.32 7.87
N ILE A 167 0.47 11.81 7.19
CA ILE A 167 0.57 11.88 5.72
C ILE A 167 -0.65 11.23 5.04
N ARG A 168 -1.21 10.18 5.64
CA ARG A 168 -2.38 9.45 5.13
C ARG A 168 -3.71 10.02 5.60
N LYS A 169 -3.77 10.73 6.72
CA LYS A 169 -5.01 11.40 7.18
C LYS A 169 -5.25 12.72 6.42
N ASN A 170 -4.19 13.44 6.07
CA ASN A 170 -4.26 14.79 5.49
C ASN A 170 -4.31 14.82 3.96
N VAL A 171 -4.99 13.85 3.34
CA VAL A 171 -5.15 13.77 1.89
C VAL A 171 -6.49 14.40 1.47
N PRO A 172 -6.49 15.34 0.50
CA PRO A 172 -7.70 16.00 0.01
C PRO A 172 -8.60 15.12 -0.88
#